data_AF-K5CJJ0-F1
#
_entry.id   AF-K5CJJ0-F1
#
_cell.length_a   1.000
_cell.length_b   1.000
_cell.length_c   1.000
_cell.angle_alpha   90.00
_cell.angle_beta   90.00
_cell.angle_gamma   90.00
#
_symmetry.space_group_name_H-M   'P 1'
#
loop_
_entity.id
_entity.type
_entity.pdbx_description
1 polymer ?
#
loop_
_entity_poly.entity_id
_entity_poly.type
_entity_poly.pdbx_seq_one_letter_code
_entity_poly.pdbx_strand_id
1 'polypeptide(L)'
;MQLILLSNNQLRDFSGHTQVLLMYAETLNELANGPDGTYNGASTRISTARKALELVHTRAFADANKSEAENYIAAINGKEDFFEAIVDENAWELAGEGFRKYDLIRWNLLIDKIKQFKSDYESQLFSSKNSYPEKIYFNYSNDDKTSIDISSVTWHGIPSGKSSSDYDDNNNFWGKERTDTKGQAQLTVNLPSISSGLVGDNVAVINRYFLPIASTTISASNGMLHNSYGFSD
;
A
#
# COMPACT_ATOMS: atom_id res chain seq x y z
N MET A 1 -0.68 13.09 1.78
CA MET A 1 -1.54 12.02 1.23
C MET A 1 -2.45 11.55 2.35
N GLN A 2 -3.71 11.97 2.30
CA GLN A 2 -4.70 11.63 3.32
C GLN A 2 -5.18 10.20 3.01
N LEU A 3 -4.94 9.27 3.93
CA LEU A 3 -5.56 7.94 3.85
C LEU A 3 -7.06 8.13 4.13
N ILE A 4 -7.83 8.35 3.07
CA ILE A 4 -9.28 8.54 3.18
C ILE A 4 -9.88 7.15 3.40
N LEU A 5 -10.02 6.77 4.67
CA LEU A 5 -10.94 5.72 5.07
C LEU A 5 -12.36 6.25 4.81
N LEU A 6 -12.86 5.98 3.61
CA LEU A 6 -14.22 6.33 3.19
C LEU A 6 -15.23 5.67 4.15
N SER A 7 -16.21 6.44 4.58
CA SER A 7 -17.26 6.01 5.51
C SER A 7 -17.99 4.74 5.03
N ASN A 8 -18.35 3.87 5.99
CA ASN A 8 -18.82 2.48 5.84
C ASN A 8 -19.99 2.20 4.88
N ASN A 9 -20.64 3.19 4.27
CA ASN A 9 -21.83 3.01 3.44
C ASN A 9 -21.59 3.00 1.92
N GLN A 10 -20.32 3.09 1.48
CA GLN A 10 -19.93 2.94 0.06
C GLN A 10 -19.02 1.73 -0.19
N LEU A 11 -18.66 0.99 0.88
CA LEU A 11 -17.66 -0.08 0.85
C LEU A 11 -18.13 -1.42 0.25
N ARG A 12 -19.43 -1.60 -0.03
CA ARG A 12 -19.96 -2.93 -0.39
C ARG A 12 -20.16 -3.21 -1.88
N ASP A 13 -20.07 -2.22 -2.77
CA ASP A 13 -20.44 -2.42 -4.18
C ASP A 13 -19.36 -2.03 -5.22
N PHE A 14 -18.17 -1.56 -4.79
CA PHE A 14 -17.20 -0.95 -5.71
C PHE A 14 -15.74 -1.43 -5.64
N SER A 15 -15.28 -2.14 -4.60
CA SER A 15 -13.86 -2.56 -4.54
C SER A 15 -13.48 -3.57 -5.64
N GLY A 16 -14.44 -4.38 -6.12
CA GLY A 16 -14.24 -5.24 -7.28
C GLY A 16 -14.02 -4.47 -8.59
N HIS A 17 -14.51 -3.23 -8.71
CA HIS A 17 -14.36 -2.44 -9.94
C HIS A 17 -12.98 -1.77 -10.02
N THR A 18 -12.44 -1.27 -8.91
CA THR A 18 -11.13 -0.61 -8.89
C THR A 18 -9.98 -1.59 -9.06
N GLN A 19 -10.07 -2.79 -8.47
CA GLN A 19 -9.07 -3.85 -8.72
C GLN A 19 -8.99 -4.23 -10.20
N VAL A 20 -10.14 -4.34 -10.90
CA VAL A 20 -10.17 -4.62 -12.34
C VAL A 20 -9.54 -3.49 -13.15
N LEU A 21 -9.78 -2.22 -12.78
CA LEU A 21 -9.15 -1.08 -13.43
C LEU A 21 -7.62 -1.07 -13.23
N LEU A 22 -7.14 -1.40 -12.03
CA LEU A 22 -5.69 -1.49 -11.76
C LEU A 22 -5.03 -2.65 -12.54
N MET A 23 -5.66 -3.83 -12.57
CA MET A 23 -5.17 -4.95 -13.40
C MET A 23 -5.20 -4.62 -14.90
N TYR A 24 -6.22 -3.86 -15.34
CA TYR A 24 -6.31 -3.39 -16.71
C TYR A 24 -5.22 -2.36 -17.04
N ALA A 25 -4.95 -1.41 -16.13
CA ALA A 25 -3.86 -0.45 -16.27
C ALA A 25 -2.51 -1.15 -16.38
N GLU A 26 -2.25 -2.12 -15.50
CA GLU A 26 -1.04 -2.95 -15.52
C GLU A 26 -0.89 -3.68 -16.86
N THR A 27 -1.93 -4.42 -17.27
CA THR A 27 -1.90 -5.21 -18.50
C THR A 27 -1.68 -4.33 -19.73
N LEU A 28 -2.35 -3.19 -19.82
CA LEU A 28 -2.16 -2.25 -20.93
C LEU A 28 -0.77 -1.61 -20.92
N ASN A 29 -0.24 -1.22 -19.75
CA ASN A 29 1.10 -0.66 -19.65
C ASN A 29 2.14 -1.65 -20.18
N GLU A 30 1.96 -2.94 -19.86
CA GLU A 30 2.80 -4.03 -20.38
C GLU A 30 2.64 -4.25 -21.88
N LEU A 31 1.41 -4.42 -22.37
CA LEU A 31 1.13 -4.78 -23.76
C LEU A 31 1.35 -3.63 -24.75
N ALA A 32 1.10 -2.39 -24.31
CA ALA A 32 1.23 -1.20 -25.14
C ALA A 32 2.60 -0.50 -24.99
N ASN A 33 3.50 -1.09 -24.19
CA ASN A 33 4.85 -0.59 -23.92
C ASN A 33 4.89 0.83 -23.34
N GLY A 34 4.01 1.10 -22.38
CA GLY A 34 3.96 2.37 -21.64
C GLY A 34 2.55 2.90 -21.37
N PRO A 35 2.45 3.99 -20.56
CA PRO A 35 1.18 4.48 -20.03
C PRO A 35 0.18 4.97 -21.09
N ASP A 36 0.69 5.55 -22.17
CA ASP A 36 -0.09 6.19 -23.24
C ASP A 36 -0.09 5.37 -24.55
N GLY A 37 0.50 4.17 -24.52
CA GLY A 37 0.51 3.28 -25.67
C GLY A 37 -0.90 2.81 -26.06
N THR A 38 -1.05 2.38 -27.31
CA THR A 38 -2.29 1.77 -27.82
C THR A 38 -2.10 0.29 -28.07
N TYR A 39 -3.14 -0.51 -27.82
CA TYR A 39 -3.13 -1.96 -28.05
C TYR A 39 -4.43 -2.41 -28.71
N ASN A 40 -4.32 -3.30 -29.71
CA ASN A 40 -5.49 -3.86 -30.39
C ASN A 40 -6.20 -4.85 -29.45
N GLY A 41 -7.32 -4.43 -28.88
CA GLY A 41 -8.03 -5.13 -27.81
C GLY A 41 -8.28 -4.26 -26.58
N ALA A 42 -7.71 -3.05 -26.53
CA ALA A 42 -8.06 -2.07 -25.51
C ALA A 42 -9.54 -1.63 -25.64
N SER A 43 -10.16 -1.35 -24.50
CA SER A 43 -11.49 -0.76 -24.41
C SER A 43 -11.54 0.59 -25.11
N THR A 44 -12.60 0.83 -25.88
CA THR A 44 -12.85 2.13 -26.53
C THR A 44 -13.18 3.24 -25.53
N ARG A 45 -13.57 2.89 -24.29
CA ARG A 45 -13.89 3.87 -23.23
C ARG A 45 -12.70 4.21 -22.35
N ILE A 46 -11.74 3.29 -22.23
CA ILE A 46 -10.53 3.43 -21.43
C ILE A 46 -9.39 2.91 -22.30
N SER A 47 -8.90 3.77 -23.18
CA SER A 47 -8.00 3.37 -24.27
C SER A 47 -6.53 3.29 -23.88
N THR A 48 -6.16 3.82 -22.71
CA THR A 48 -4.77 3.84 -22.22
C THR A 48 -4.69 3.38 -20.77
N ALA A 49 -3.51 2.90 -20.38
CA ALA A 49 -3.23 2.51 -19.00
C ALA A 49 -3.32 3.73 -18.07
N ARG A 50 -2.83 4.90 -18.50
CA ARG A 50 -2.95 6.17 -17.77
C ARG A 50 -4.39 6.48 -17.40
N LYS A 51 -5.31 6.35 -18.35
CA LYS A 51 -6.71 6.68 -18.08
C LYS A 51 -7.34 5.76 -17.04
N ALA A 52 -6.96 4.48 -17.05
CA ALA A 52 -7.44 3.53 -16.05
C ALA A 52 -6.95 3.89 -14.65
N LEU A 53 -5.67 4.21 -14.49
CA LEU A 53 -5.09 4.63 -13.21
C LEU A 53 -5.67 5.97 -12.72
N GLU A 54 -5.84 6.94 -13.62
CA GLU A 54 -6.42 8.25 -13.32
C GLU A 54 -7.85 8.12 -12.76
N LEU A 55 -8.68 7.23 -13.31
CA LEU A 55 -10.04 6.99 -12.81
C LEU A 55 -10.06 6.46 -11.37
N VAL A 56 -9.11 5.61 -11.01
CA VAL A 56 -8.99 5.10 -9.64
C VAL A 56 -8.48 6.21 -8.73
N HIS A 57 -7.38 6.84 -9.10
CA HIS A 57 -6.69 7.84 -8.29
C HIS A 57 -7.59 9.05 -8.01
N THR A 58 -8.15 9.69 -9.05
CA THR A 58 -8.95 10.92 -8.90
C THR A 58 -10.26 10.71 -8.14
N ARG A 59 -10.79 9.48 -8.12
CA ARG A 59 -12.01 9.15 -7.36
C ARG A 59 -11.80 9.32 -5.86
N ALA A 60 -10.58 9.07 -5.35
CA ALA A 60 -10.26 9.23 -3.94
C ALA A 60 -10.27 10.70 -3.48
N PHE A 61 -10.25 11.67 -4.39
CA PHE A 61 -10.09 13.09 -4.05
C PHE A 61 -11.41 13.87 -4.17
N ALA A 62 -11.59 14.83 -3.26
CA ALA A 62 -12.65 15.83 -3.37
C ALA A 62 -12.44 16.70 -4.61
N ASP A 63 -13.54 17.27 -5.14
CA ASP A 63 -13.51 18.04 -6.40
C ASP A 63 -12.49 19.18 -6.40
N ALA A 64 -12.28 19.85 -5.26
CA ALA A 64 -11.30 20.92 -5.12
C ALA A 64 -9.84 20.46 -5.32
N ASN A 65 -9.56 19.16 -5.15
CA ASN A 65 -8.22 18.57 -5.24
C ASN A 65 -8.03 17.68 -6.49
N LYS A 66 -9.08 17.47 -7.30
CA LYS A 66 -9.00 16.58 -8.47
C LYS A 66 -7.96 17.01 -9.48
N SER A 67 -7.83 18.32 -9.74
CA SER A 67 -6.83 18.81 -10.69
C SER A 67 -5.39 18.49 -10.24
N GLU A 68 -5.11 18.51 -8.93
CA GLU A 68 -3.80 18.10 -8.41
C GLU A 68 -3.56 16.60 -8.59
N ALA A 69 -4.58 15.78 -8.31
CA ALA A 69 -4.54 14.33 -8.53
C ALA A 69 -4.35 13.96 -10.01
N GLU A 70 -5.04 14.64 -10.92
CA GLU A 70 -4.86 14.48 -12.38
C GLU A 70 -3.44 14.84 -12.82
N ASN A 71 -2.91 15.97 -12.32
CA ASN A 71 -1.55 16.40 -12.63
C ASN A 71 -0.48 15.41 -12.11
N TYR A 72 -0.70 14.82 -10.92
CA TYR A 72 0.17 13.78 -10.39
C TYR A 72 0.25 12.59 -11.34
N ILE A 73 -0.90 12.07 -11.81
CA ILE A 73 -0.92 10.95 -12.75
C ILE A 73 -0.32 11.34 -14.10
N ALA A 74 -0.60 12.53 -14.62
CA ALA A 74 -0.05 13.01 -15.88
C ALA A 74 1.48 13.15 -15.88
N ALA A 75 2.09 13.38 -14.72
CA ALA A 75 3.54 13.55 -14.59
C ALA A 75 4.34 12.22 -14.67
N ILE A 76 3.66 11.07 -14.58
CA ILE A 76 4.32 9.76 -14.56
C ILE A 76 4.63 9.33 -15.99
N ASN A 77 5.91 9.17 -16.31
CA ASN A 77 6.38 8.92 -17.67
C ASN A 77 7.25 7.67 -17.72
N GLY A 78 7.22 6.94 -18.83
CA GLY A 78 7.93 5.68 -18.94
C GLY A 78 7.12 4.51 -18.37
N LYS A 79 7.44 3.31 -18.86
CA LYS A 79 6.69 2.09 -18.57
C LYS A 79 6.92 1.64 -17.13
N GLU A 80 8.17 1.68 -16.69
CA GLU A 80 8.62 1.20 -15.38
C GLU A 80 8.12 2.12 -14.26
N ASP A 81 8.26 3.44 -14.41
CA ASP A 81 7.76 4.41 -13.42
C ASP A 81 6.22 4.34 -13.29
N PHE A 82 5.53 4.08 -14.41
CA PHE A 82 4.08 3.88 -14.38
C PHE A 82 3.67 2.56 -13.72
N PHE A 83 4.47 1.51 -13.87
CA PHE A 83 4.25 0.27 -13.14
C PHE A 83 4.43 0.47 -11.63
N GLU A 84 5.49 1.16 -11.17
CA GLU A 84 5.64 1.47 -9.74
C GLU A 84 4.48 2.33 -9.21
N ALA A 85 3.95 3.26 -10.01
CA ALA A 85 2.75 4.01 -9.65
C ALA A 85 1.51 3.13 -9.47
N ILE A 86 1.32 2.11 -10.31
CA ILE A 86 0.25 1.11 -10.13
C ILE A 86 0.49 0.30 -8.85
N VAL A 87 1.74 -0.08 -8.57
CA VAL A 87 2.12 -0.79 -7.35
C VAL A 87 1.81 0.05 -6.11
N ASP A 88 2.03 1.36 -6.14
CA ASP A 88 1.72 2.24 -5.03
C ASP A 88 0.21 2.51 -4.90
N GLU A 89 -0.50 2.76 -6.00
CA GLU A 89 -1.95 2.95 -6.00
C GLU A 89 -2.68 1.70 -5.47
N ASN A 90 -2.24 0.50 -5.85
CA ASN A 90 -2.76 -0.76 -5.31
C ASN A 90 -2.61 -0.84 -3.77
N ALA A 91 -1.52 -0.29 -3.21
CA ALA A 91 -1.34 -0.26 -1.76
C ALA A 91 -2.32 0.71 -1.07
N TRP A 92 -2.62 1.85 -1.69
CA TRP A 92 -3.51 2.86 -1.12
C TRP A 92 -4.98 2.49 -1.26
N GLU A 93 -5.37 2.03 -2.45
CA GLU A 93 -6.75 1.72 -2.81
C GLU A 93 -7.25 0.45 -2.10
N LEU A 94 -6.41 -0.59 -2.01
CA LEU A 94 -6.80 -1.91 -1.48
C LEU A 94 -6.23 -2.19 -0.08
N ALA A 95 -5.88 -1.13 0.65
CA ALA A 95 -5.35 -1.23 2.01
C ALA A 95 -6.33 -1.98 2.93
N GLY A 96 -5.86 -3.09 3.51
CA GLY A 96 -6.67 -3.90 4.44
C GLY A 96 -7.57 -4.95 3.79
N GLU A 97 -7.63 -5.05 2.46
CA GLU A 97 -8.49 -6.03 1.75
C GLU A 97 -7.82 -7.40 1.53
N GLY A 98 -6.55 -7.56 1.91
CA GLY A 98 -5.85 -8.85 1.90
C GLY A 98 -5.18 -9.24 0.56
N PHE A 99 -5.23 -8.39 -0.46
CA PHE A 99 -4.63 -8.67 -1.79
C PHE A 99 -3.14 -8.38 -1.87
N ARG A 100 -2.63 -7.40 -1.10
CA ARG A 100 -1.28 -6.86 -1.25
C ARG A 100 -0.17 -7.91 -1.28
N LYS A 101 -0.26 -8.93 -0.43
CA LYS A 101 0.73 -10.01 -0.38
C LYS A 101 0.80 -10.75 -1.72
N TYR A 102 -0.33 -11.08 -2.32
CA TYR A 102 -0.41 -11.86 -3.55
C TYR A 102 0.04 -11.05 -4.77
N ASP A 103 -0.32 -9.77 -4.82
CA ASP A 103 0.13 -8.87 -5.89
C ASP A 103 1.65 -8.70 -5.88
N LEU A 104 2.23 -8.45 -4.70
CA LEU A 104 3.69 -8.35 -4.55
C LEU A 104 4.42 -9.66 -4.89
N ILE A 105 3.81 -10.82 -4.63
CA ILE A 105 4.34 -12.12 -5.03
C ILE A 105 4.39 -12.23 -6.55
N ARG A 106 3.28 -11.91 -7.23
CA ARG A 106 3.16 -12.00 -8.69
C ARG A 106 4.14 -11.06 -9.40
N TRP A 107 4.39 -9.88 -8.82
CA TRP A 107 5.37 -8.92 -9.31
C TRP A 107 6.81 -9.22 -8.91
N ASN A 108 7.05 -10.27 -8.11
CA ASN A 108 8.36 -10.55 -7.53
C ASN A 108 8.93 -9.38 -6.69
N LEU A 109 8.05 -8.59 -6.05
CA LEU A 109 8.39 -7.41 -5.24
C LEU A 109 8.19 -7.61 -3.73
N LEU A 110 7.71 -8.77 -3.28
CA LEU A 110 7.35 -8.99 -1.86
C LEU A 110 8.52 -8.70 -0.92
N ILE A 111 9.69 -9.27 -1.20
CA ILE A 111 10.89 -9.07 -0.36
C ILE A 111 11.28 -7.61 -0.32
N ASP A 112 11.34 -6.96 -1.47
CA ASP A 112 11.82 -5.59 -1.60
C ASP A 112 10.89 -4.60 -0.91
N LYS A 113 9.57 -4.75 -1.07
CA LYS A 113 8.60 -3.88 -0.38
C LYS A 113 8.56 -4.13 1.14
N ILE A 114 8.83 -5.36 1.62
CA ILE A 114 8.98 -5.59 3.08
C ILE A 114 10.21 -4.87 3.61
N LYS A 115 11.35 -4.99 2.92
CA LYS A 115 12.58 -4.29 3.32
C LYS A 115 12.41 -2.78 3.27
N GLN A 116 11.79 -2.26 2.21
CA GLN A 116 11.45 -0.86 2.06
C GLN A 116 10.57 -0.39 3.23
N PHE A 117 9.48 -1.09 3.54
CA PHE A 117 8.62 -0.76 4.69
C PHE A 117 9.40 -0.63 6.00
N LYS A 118 10.32 -1.58 6.29
CA LYS A 118 11.14 -1.53 7.51
C LYS A 118 12.06 -0.31 7.51
N SER A 119 12.76 -0.09 6.41
CA SER A 119 13.67 1.05 6.22
C SER A 119 12.94 2.39 6.33
N ASP A 120 11.77 2.50 5.70
CA ASP A 120 10.97 3.73 5.70
C ASP A 120 10.45 4.05 7.10
N TYR A 121 10.00 3.03 7.85
CA TYR A 121 9.60 3.22 9.25
C TYR A 121 10.74 3.77 10.10
N GLU A 122 11.93 3.18 10.03
CA GLU A 122 13.10 3.65 10.79
C GLU A 122 13.52 5.06 10.37
N SER A 123 13.63 5.30 9.06
CA SER A 123 14.00 6.61 8.49
C SER A 123 13.03 7.70 8.92
N GLN A 124 11.73 7.44 8.81
CA GLN A 124 10.68 8.37 9.18
C GLN A 124 10.59 8.54 10.71
N LEU A 125 10.91 7.51 11.50
CA LEU A 125 10.96 7.64 12.94
C LEU A 125 12.02 8.66 13.37
N PHE A 126 13.20 8.65 12.75
CA PHE A 126 14.33 9.51 13.10
C PHE A 126 14.52 10.74 12.20
N SER A 127 13.58 11.02 11.29
CA SER A 127 13.65 12.15 10.38
C SER A 127 13.65 13.49 11.12
N SER A 128 14.54 14.41 10.71
CA SER A 128 14.62 15.76 11.28
C SER A 128 13.57 16.73 10.74
N LYS A 129 12.97 16.43 9.58
CA LYS A 129 12.01 17.32 8.89
C LYS A 129 10.57 16.85 8.99
N ASN A 130 10.38 15.53 9.00
CA ASN A 130 9.05 14.92 8.93
C ASN A 130 8.98 13.72 9.86
N SER A 131 9.54 13.79 11.07
CA SER A 131 9.43 12.65 11.98
C SER A 131 7.99 12.39 12.38
N TYR A 132 7.67 11.12 12.64
CA TYR A 132 6.38 10.80 13.25
C TYR A 132 6.20 11.58 14.57
N PRO A 133 5.05 12.22 14.82
CA PRO A 133 4.84 12.92 16.08
C PRO A 133 4.79 11.91 17.24
N GLU A 134 5.20 12.34 18.44
CA GLU A 134 5.14 11.47 19.64
C GLU A 134 3.69 11.19 20.06
N LYS A 135 2.82 12.17 19.84
CA LYS A 135 1.40 12.11 20.16
C LYS A 135 0.58 12.65 19.02
N ILE A 136 -0.61 12.10 18.87
CA ILE A 136 -1.69 12.71 18.11
C ILE A 136 -2.69 13.32 19.09
N TYR A 137 -3.26 14.45 18.72
CA TYR A 137 -4.32 15.15 19.43
C TYR A 137 -5.57 15.12 18.57
N PHE A 138 -6.74 15.09 19.20
CA PHE A 138 -8.02 15.00 18.52
C PHE A 138 -9.17 15.51 19.38
N ASN A 139 -10.28 15.83 18.71
CA ASN A 139 -11.56 16.23 19.29
C ASN A 139 -12.59 15.13 19.14
N TYR A 140 -13.56 15.12 20.03
CA TYR A 140 -14.71 14.24 19.91
C TYR A 140 -15.79 14.89 19.05
N SER A 141 -16.47 14.09 18.24
CA SER A 141 -17.62 14.55 17.45
C SER A 141 -18.92 14.53 18.27
N ASN A 142 -18.89 13.99 19.49
CA ASN A 142 -20.02 13.87 20.38
C ASN A 142 -19.63 14.05 21.85
N ASP A 143 -20.56 14.55 22.65
CA ASP A 143 -20.34 14.87 24.07
C ASP A 143 -20.02 13.62 24.92
N ASP A 144 -20.53 12.45 24.52
CA ASP A 144 -20.27 11.17 25.20
C ASP A 144 -18.85 10.62 24.96
N LYS A 145 -18.04 11.28 24.13
CA LYS A 145 -16.65 10.92 23.83
C LYS A 145 -16.46 9.50 23.26
N THR A 146 -17.44 9.02 22.51
CA THR A 146 -17.38 7.69 21.88
C THR A 146 -16.94 7.72 20.42
N SER A 147 -16.91 8.91 19.80
CA SER A 147 -16.58 9.10 18.39
C SER A 147 -15.59 10.24 18.23
N ILE A 148 -14.51 10.00 17.48
CA ILE A 148 -13.48 11.00 17.18
C ILE A 148 -13.87 11.76 15.90
N ASP A 149 -13.78 13.09 15.94
CA ASP A 149 -13.77 13.90 14.72
C ASP A 149 -12.44 13.69 14.00
N ILE A 150 -12.45 12.85 12.96
CA ILE A 150 -11.25 12.49 12.20
C ILE A 150 -10.56 13.71 11.57
N SER A 151 -11.30 14.79 11.29
CA SER A 151 -10.76 16.01 10.69
C SER A 151 -9.90 16.82 11.66
N SER A 152 -10.10 16.62 12.97
CA SER A 152 -9.33 17.27 14.04
C SER A 152 -8.00 16.59 14.32
N VAL A 153 -7.79 15.36 13.86
CA VAL A 153 -6.64 14.54 14.26
C VAL A 153 -5.34 15.12 13.72
N THR A 154 -4.37 15.36 14.62
CA THR A 154 -3.09 15.96 14.28
C THR A 154 -2.07 14.93 13.74
N TRP A 155 -2.36 14.30 12.60
CA TRP A 155 -1.51 13.25 12.00
C TRP A 155 -0.06 13.67 11.77
N HIS A 156 0.16 14.96 11.53
CA HIS A 156 1.47 15.55 11.24
C HIS A 156 1.96 16.50 12.34
N GLY A 157 1.46 16.31 13.58
CA GLY A 157 1.71 17.22 14.69
C GLY A 157 0.73 18.40 14.72
N ILE A 158 0.82 19.18 15.80
CA ILE A 158 -0.08 20.32 16.04
C ILE A 158 0.18 21.39 14.97
N PRO A 159 -0.85 21.86 14.25
CA PRO A 159 -0.72 22.91 13.25
C PRO A 159 -0.19 24.23 13.82
N SER A 160 0.44 25.04 12.97
CA SER A 160 0.91 26.38 13.35
C SER A 160 -0.21 27.24 13.94
N GLY A 161 0.06 27.88 15.07
CA GLY A 161 -0.91 28.73 15.77
C GLY A 161 -1.88 27.97 16.70
N LYS A 162 -1.74 26.64 16.78
CA LYS A 162 -2.45 25.79 17.73
C LYS A 162 -1.52 25.26 18.81
N SER A 163 -2.13 24.77 19.87
CA SER A 163 -1.49 24.19 21.05
C SER A 163 -2.24 22.94 21.49
N SER A 164 -1.67 22.17 22.42
CA SER A 164 -2.34 20.97 22.94
C SER A 164 -3.67 21.27 23.63
N SER A 165 -3.88 22.50 24.13
CA SER A 165 -5.14 22.92 24.77
C SER A 165 -6.26 23.21 23.77
N ASP A 166 -5.97 23.27 22.48
CA ASP A 166 -6.99 23.38 21.43
C ASP A 166 -7.69 22.05 21.14
N TYR A 167 -7.33 20.97 21.84
CA TYR A 167 -7.82 19.62 21.58
C TYR A 167 -8.39 18.96 22.84
N ASP A 168 -9.40 18.11 22.65
CA ASP A 168 -10.08 17.44 23.76
C ASP A 168 -9.23 16.35 24.43
N ASP A 169 -8.49 15.57 23.63
CA ASP A 169 -7.64 14.49 24.14
C ASP A 169 -6.45 14.17 23.20
N ASN A 170 -5.62 13.21 23.61
CA ASN A 170 -4.42 12.78 22.92
C ASN A 170 -4.11 11.29 23.16
N ASN A 171 -3.33 10.71 22.26
CA ASN A 171 -2.76 9.38 22.47
C ASN A 171 -1.31 9.31 21.95
N ASN A 172 -0.54 8.37 22.48
CA ASN A 172 0.79 8.06 21.94
C ASN A 172 0.67 7.61 20.48
N PHE A 173 1.63 8.02 19.68
CA PHE A 173 1.72 7.66 18.27
C PHE A 173 3.09 7.11 17.94
N TRP A 174 3.38 6.84 16.67
CA TRP A 174 4.60 6.18 16.23
C TRP A 174 5.89 6.84 16.74
N GLY A 175 5.89 8.17 16.87
CA GLY A 175 7.07 8.89 17.35
C GLY A 175 7.40 8.66 18.82
N LYS A 176 6.45 8.14 19.61
CA LYS A 176 6.68 7.85 21.04
C LYS A 176 7.82 6.87 21.25
N GLU A 177 8.05 6.01 20.26
CA GLU A 177 9.11 5.01 20.24
C GLU A 177 10.51 5.62 20.44
N ARG A 178 10.74 6.87 20.01
CA ARG A 178 12.05 7.54 20.20
C ARG A 178 12.38 7.83 21.67
N THR A 179 11.36 8.01 22.50
CA THR A 179 11.52 8.36 23.92
C THR A 179 11.06 7.24 24.84
N ASP A 180 10.88 6.03 24.31
CA ASP A 180 10.54 4.87 25.11
C ASP A 180 11.75 4.35 25.88
N THR A 181 11.68 4.45 27.21
CA THR A 181 12.72 3.96 28.12
C THR A 181 12.59 2.46 28.43
N LYS A 182 11.55 1.78 27.90
CA LYS A 182 11.32 0.34 28.07
C LYS A 182 12.01 -0.51 27.01
N GLY A 183 12.94 0.05 26.25
CA GLY A 183 13.76 -0.66 25.28
C GLY A 183 13.24 -0.61 23.85
N GLN A 184 12.27 0.26 23.54
CA GLN A 184 11.81 0.53 22.16
C GLN A 184 11.34 -0.76 21.49
N ALA A 185 10.33 -1.40 22.07
CA ALA A 185 9.89 -2.72 21.63
C ALA A 185 9.37 -2.75 20.18
N GLN A 186 8.86 -1.65 19.63
CA GLN A 186 8.44 -1.62 18.23
C GLN A 186 9.66 -1.71 17.31
N LEU A 187 10.71 -0.95 17.61
CA LEU A 187 11.94 -0.89 16.83
C LEU A 187 12.82 -2.13 17.02
N THR A 188 12.98 -2.59 18.25
CA THR A 188 13.99 -3.62 18.59
C THR A 188 13.45 -5.04 18.57
N VAL A 189 12.13 -5.23 18.66
CA VAL A 189 11.50 -6.56 18.70
C VAL A 189 10.51 -6.75 17.55
N ASN A 190 9.49 -5.89 17.45
CA ASN A 190 8.40 -6.12 16.51
C ASN A 190 8.82 -5.92 15.06
N LEU A 191 9.53 -4.84 14.75
CA LEU A 191 9.98 -4.54 13.38
C LEU A 191 10.91 -5.64 12.81
N PRO A 192 11.93 -6.14 13.55
CA PRO A 192 12.71 -7.29 13.10
C PRO A 192 11.86 -8.55 12.89
N SER A 193 10.86 -8.79 13.74
CA SER A 193 10.00 -9.99 13.66
C SER A 193 9.13 -10.06 12.40
N ILE A 194 8.79 -8.91 11.80
CA ILE A 194 7.96 -8.86 10.59
C ILE A 194 8.65 -9.63 9.47
N SER A 195 8.06 -10.76 9.07
CA SER A 195 8.59 -11.64 8.01
C SER A 195 10.07 -12.02 8.21
N SER A 196 10.52 -12.20 9.46
CA SER A 196 11.92 -12.53 9.78
C SER A 196 12.42 -13.80 9.09
N GLY A 197 11.54 -14.77 8.87
CA GLY A 197 11.86 -15.98 8.11
C GLY A 197 12.14 -15.76 6.62
N LEU A 198 11.75 -14.60 6.05
CA LEU A 198 11.88 -14.26 4.63
C LEU A 198 12.93 -13.17 4.36
N VAL A 199 13.09 -12.19 5.26
CA VAL A 199 13.96 -11.02 5.04
C VAL A 199 14.96 -10.73 6.17
N GLY A 200 15.05 -11.60 7.19
CA GLY A 200 15.97 -11.43 8.32
C GLY A 200 17.38 -12.01 8.08
N ASP A 201 18.19 -12.06 9.12
CA ASP A 201 19.49 -12.73 9.06
C ASP A 201 19.31 -14.26 9.00
N ASN A 202 20.15 -14.94 8.23
CA ASN A 202 20.07 -16.40 8.03
C ASN A 202 18.71 -16.89 7.49
N VAL A 203 18.18 -16.23 6.44
CA VAL A 203 16.92 -16.61 5.76
C VAL A 203 16.93 -18.09 5.37
N ALA A 204 16.28 -18.93 6.19
CA ALA A 204 16.15 -20.36 5.95
C ALA A 204 14.99 -20.67 4.98
N VAL A 205 14.03 -19.76 4.83
CA VAL A 205 12.86 -19.94 3.98
C VAL A 205 13.18 -19.48 2.57
N ILE A 206 13.25 -20.43 1.64
CA ILE A 206 13.26 -20.14 0.22
C ILE A 206 11.93 -19.48 -0.13
N ASN A 207 11.96 -18.33 -0.79
CA ASN A 207 10.75 -17.66 -1.22
C ASN A 207 10.04 -18.52 -2.29
N ARG A 208 8.89 -19.10 -1.93
CA ARG A 208 8.10 -19.97 -2.83
C ARG A 208 6.83 -19.23 -3.21
N TYR A 209 6.78 -18.78 -4.46
CA TYR A 209 5.66 -17.98 -4.99
C TYR A 209 4.47 -18.83 -5.44
N PHE A 210 4.71 -20.12 -5.69
CA PHE A 210 3.69 -21.06 -6.15
C PHE A 210 3.58 -22.25 -5.18
N LEU A 211 2.35 -22.71 -5.00
CA LEU A 211 2.08 -23.98 -4.36
C LEU A 211 2.66 -25.12 -5.21
N PRO A 212 3.10 -26.23 -4.59
CA PRO A 212 3.53 -27.39 -5.35
C PRO A 212 2.36 -27.91 -6.20
N ILE A 213 2.67 -28.32 -7.42
CA ILE A 213 1.76 -29.10 -8.25
C ILE A 213 1.49 -30.41 -7.49
N ALA A 214 0.23 -30.80 -7.39
CA ALA A 214 -0.16 -32.03 -6.74
C ALA A 214 0.52 -33.23 -7.40
N SER A 215 1.01 -34.18 -6.58
CA SER A 215 1.75 -35.35 -7.04
C SER A 215 0.96 -36.20 -8.05
N THR A 216 -0.38 -36.23 -7.94
CA THR A 216 -1.26 -36.90 -8.90
C THR A 216 -1.19 -36.27 -10.29
N THR A 217 -1.16 -34.94 -10.38
CA THR A 217 -1.02 -34.20 -11.64
C THR A 217 0.37 -34.37 -12.25
N ILE A 218 1.43 -34.36 -11.41
CA ILE A 218 2.79 -34.64 -11.87
C ILE A 218 2.90 -36.06 -12.41
N SER A 219 2.41 -37.05 -11.66
CA SER A 219 2.41 -38.45 -12.07
C SER A 219 1.67 -38.67 -13.39
N ALA A 220 0.50 -38.04 -13.54
CA ALA A 220 -0.29 -38.11 -14.77
C ALA A 220 0.36 -37.38 -15.97
N SER A 221 1.27 -36.44 -15.72
CA SER A 221 1.98 -35.73 -16.78
C SER A 221 3.05 -36.57 -17.49
N ASN A 222 3.38 -37.76 -16.98
CA ASN A 222 4.42 -38.65 -17.52
C ASN A 222 5.78 -37.95 -17.71
N GLY A 223 6.19 -37.15 -16.71
CA GLY A 223 7.48 -36.44 -16.72
C GLY A 223 7.48 -35.15 -17.55
N MET A 224 6.31 -34.63 -17.93
CA MET A 224 6.20 -33.33 -18.62
C MET A 224 6.12 -32.16 -17.64
N LEU A 225 5.65 -32.39 -16.43
CA LEU A 225 5.57 -31.40 -15.36
C LEU A 225 6.50 -31.80 -14.21
N HIS A 226 7.20 -30.82 -13.67
CA HIS A 226 8.06 -30.96 -12.49
C HIS A 226 7.79 -29.82 -11.53
N ASN A 227 7.88 -30.11 -10.24
CA ASN A 227 7.82 -29.14 -9.18
C ASN A 227 9.13 -28.32 -9.13
N SER A 228 9.01 -27.04 -8.80
CA SER A 228 10.15 -26.14 -8.58
C SER A 228 10.31 -25.83 -7.08
N TYR A 229 11.23 -24.94 -6.71
CA TYR A 229 11.46 -24.51 -5.31
C TYR A 229 11.84 -25.63 -4.32
N GLY A 230 12.40 -26.73 -4.82
CA GLY A 230 12.81 -27.89 -4.01
C GLY A 230 11.64 -28.70 -3.45
N PHE A 231 10.44 -28.55 -4.03
CA PHE A 231 9.34 -29.48 -3.77
C PHE A 231 9.60 -30.80 -4.50
N SER A 232 9.11 -31.90 -3.91
CA SER A 232 9.15 -33.21 -4.55
C SER A 232 8.17 -33.26 -5.71
N ASP A 233 8.54 -34.00 -6.74
CA ASP A 233 7.64 -34.43 -7.82
C ASP A 233 6.61 -35.46 -7.32
#